data_AF-A0A7X9QRH8-F1
#
_entry.id   AF-A0A7X9QRH8-F1
#
_cell.length_a   1.000
_cell.length_b   1.000
_cell.length_c   1.000
_cell.angle_alpha   90.00
_cell.angle_beta   90.00
_cell.angle_gamma   90.00
#
_symmetry.space_group_name_H-M   'P 1'
#
loop_
_entity.id
_entity.type
_entity.pdbx_description
1 polymer ?
#
loop_
_entity_poly.entity_id
_entity_poly.type
_entity_poly.pdbx_seq_one_letter_code
_entity_poly.pdbx_strand_id
1 'polypeptide(L)' 'MLLEDLIQRFVSEKKRNPFHVTELHNYIKKGYILGELCIVEYKKLFFELDKHNPELSA' A
#
# COMPACT_ATOMS: atom_id res chain seq x y z
N MET A 1 -9.10 -0.03 -6.04
CA MET A 1 -8.27 1.19 -5.87
C MET A 1 -7.00 1.12 -6.73
N LEU A 2 -6.46 2.26 -7.22
CA LEU A 2 -5.13 2.34 -7.86
C LEU A 2 -4.02 2.58 -6.83
N LEU A 3 -2.76 2.37 -7.21
CA LEU A 3 -1.62 2.58 -6.31
C LEU A 3 -1.45 4.08 -5.98
N GLU A 4 -1.65 4.97 -6.95
CA GLU A 4 -1.59 6.41 -6.75
C GLU A 4 -2.65 6.86 -5.75
N ASP A 5 -3.89 6.36 -5.88
CA ASP A 5 -4.97 6.66 -4.94
C ASP A 5 -4.59 6.25 -3.51
N LEU A 6 -3.98 5.06 -3.36
CA LEU A 6 -3.51 4.57 -2.06
C LEU A 6 -2.48 5.51 -1.45
N ILE A 7 -1.48 5.92 -2.24
CA ILE A 7 -0.42 6.84 -1.79
C ILE A 7 -1.04 8.18 -1.38
N GLN A 8 -1.96 8.73 -2.18
CA GLN A 8 -2.65 9.97 -1.85
C GLN A 8 -3.47 9.86 -0.56
N ARG A 9 -4.17 8.74 -0.34
CA ARG A 9 -4.89 8.48 0.91
C ARG A 9 -3.94 8.40 2.10
N PHE A 10 -2.85 7.66 1.97
CA PHE A 10 -1.81 7.57 3.00
C PHE A 10 -1.27 8.95 3.37
N VAL A 11 -0.90 9.77 2.37
CA VAL A 11 -0.37 11.12 2.58
C VAL A 11 -1.41 12.02 3.24
N SER A 12 -2.67 11.93 2.81
CA SER A 12 -3.77 12.72 3.36
C SER A 12 -4.04 12.42 4.84
N GLU A 13 -3.94 11.14 5.22
CA GLU A 13 -4.17 10.68 6.60
C GLU A 13 -2.96 10.89 7.50
N LYS A 14 -1.74 10.62 7.00
CA LYS A 14 -0.50 10.72 7.77
C LYS A 14 0.13 12.11 7.73
N LYS A 15 -0.36 12.99 6.85
CA LYS A 15 0.18 14.33 6.58
C LYS A 15 1.66 14.33 6.19
N ARG A 16 2.12 13.24 5.57
CA ARG A 16 3.50 13.06 5.09
C ARG A 16 3.57 11.99 4.01
N ASN A 17 4.64 12.03 3.22
CA ASN A 17 4.99 10.94 2.30
C ASN A 17 5.38 9.66 3.06
N PRO A 18 5.15 8.48 2.47
CA PRO A 18 5.70 7.24 2.99
C PRO A 18 7.22 7.28 2.91
N PHE A 19 7.91 6.85 3.96
CA PHE A 19 9.37 6.79 3.96
C PHE A 19 9.90 5.53 3.27
N HIS A 20 9.15 4.44 3.38
CA HIS A 20 9.50 3.13 2.83
C HIS A 20 8.26 2.42 2.30
N VAL A 21 8.45 1.57 1.29
CA VAL A 21 7.36 0.73 0.75
C VAL A 21 6.71 -0.14 1.83
N THR A 22 7.48 -0.57 2.83
CA THR A 22 6.99 -1.35 3.98
C THR A 22 5.88 -0.63 4.74
N GLU A 23 5.92 0.70 4.83
CA GLU A 23 4.83 1.48 5.44
C GLU A 23 3.54 1.33 4.64
N LEU A 24 3.64 1.33 3.31
CA LEU A 24 2.50 1.13 2.41
C LEU A 24 1.98 -0.31 2.49
N HIS A 25 2.86 -1.32 2.55
CA HIS A 25 2.46 -2.71 2.78
C HIS A 25 1.70 -2.88 4.11
N ASN A 26 2.21 -2.28 5.19
CA ASN A 26 1.55 -2.32 6.49
C ASN A 26 0.20 -1.59 6.45
N TYR A 27 0.13 -0.47 5.74
CA TYR A 27 -1.10 0.30 5.56
C TYR A 27 -2.19 -0.49 4.82
N ILE A 28 -1.87 -1.12 3.67
CA ILE A 28 -2.86 -1.95 2.94
C ILE A 28 -3.22 -3.23 3.70
N LYS A 29 -2.28 -3.82 4.43
CA LYS A 29 -2.55 -5.01 5.26
C LYS A 29 -3.54 -4.66 6.37
N LYS A 30 -3.37 -3.51 7.01
CA LYS A 30 -4.32 -3.00 8.01
C LYS A 30 -5.70 -2.77 7.39
N GLY A 31 -5.77 -2.11 6.23
CA GLY A 31 -7.03 -1.88 5.51
C GLY A 31 -7.75 -3.19 5.14
N TYR A 32 -7.01 -4.22 4.71
CA TYR A 32 -7.58 -5.55 4.46
C TYR A 32 -8.12 -6.21 5.73
N ILE A 33 -7.35 -6.19 6.83
CA ILE A 33 -7.77 -6.78 8.11
C ILE A 33 -9.04 -6.10 8.66
N LEU A 34 -9.17 -4.79 8.46
CA LEU A 34 -10.32 -4.00 8.89
C LEU A 34 -11.53 -4.10 7.92
N GLY A 35 -11.38 -4.79 6.79
CA GLY A 35 -12.43 -4.91 5.77
C GLY A 35 -12.62 -3.67 4.88
N GLU A 36 -11.72 -2.69 4.96
CA GLU A 36 -11.72 -1.49 4.11
C GLU A 36 -11.25 -1.79 2.68
N LEU A 37 -10.48 -2.87 2.52
CA LEU A 37 -10.06 -3.40 1.23
C LEU A 37 -10.57 -4.83 1.10
N CYS A 38 -11.16 -5.17 -0.05
CA CYS A 38 -11.43 -6.58 -0.35
C CYS A 38 -10.14 -7.31 -0.75
N ILE A 39 -10.16 -8.65 -0.74
CA ILE A 39 -8.99 -9.47 -1.07
C ILE A 39 -8.41 -9.18 -2.47
N VAL A 40 -9.27 -8.84 -3.44
CA VAL A 40 -8.86 -8.52 -4.81
C VAL A 40 -8.07 -7.21 -4.83
N GLU A 41 -8.56 -6.19 -4.12
CA GLU A 41 -7.87 -4.89 -4.02
C GLU A 41 -6.56 -4.99 -3.26
N TYR A 42 -6.55 -5.72 -2.14
CA TYR A 42 -5.34 -5.97 -1.38
C TYR A 42 -4.26 -6.64 -2.22
N LYS A 43 -4.58 -7.74 -2.91
CA LYS A 43 -3.62 -8.46 -3.75
C LYS A 43 -3.10 -7.60 -4.89
N LYS A 44 -3.98 -6.82 -5.54
CA LYS A 44 -3.58 -5.90 -6.61
C LYS A 44 -2.57 -4.87 -6.09
N LEU A 45 -2.90 -4.18 -5.00
CA LEU A 45 -2.03 -3.16 -4.41
C LEU A 45 -0.71 -3.75 -3.93
N PHE A 46 -0.74 -4.93 -3.31
CA PHE A 46 0.47 -5.62 -2.85
C PHE A 46 1.41 -5.93 -4.01
N PHE A 47 0.88 -6.43 -5.13
CA PHE A 47 1.66 -6.74 -6.32
C PHE A 47 2.26 -5.49 -6.96
N GLU A 48 1.49 -4.40 -7.08
CA GLU A 48 2.00 -3.14 -7.63
C GLU A 48 3.12 -2.57 -6.74
N LEU A 49 2.94 -2.57 -5.41
CA LEU A 49 3.97 -2.13 -4.46
C LEU A 49 5.27 -2.92 -4.59
N ASP A 50 5.18 -4.24 -4.78
CA ASP A 50 6.33 -5.13 -4.96
C ASP A 50 7.05 -4.89 -6.29
N LYS A 51 6.30 -4.69 -7.38
CA LYS A 51 6.84 -4.38 -8.71
C LYS A 51 7.57 -3.03 -8.76
N HIS A 52 7.12 -2.05 -7.99
CA HIS A 52 7.77 -0.74 -7.91
C HIS A 52 9.02 -0.73 -7.02
N ASN A 53 9.40 -1.86 -6.41
CA ASN A 53 10.55 -1.93 -5.53
C ASN A 53 11.39 -3.21 -5.77
N PRO A 54 12.12 -3.32 -6.90
CA PRO A 54 12.93 -4.51 -7.20
C PRO A 54 14.17 -4.69 -6.31
N GLU A 55 14.43 -3.85 -5.31
CA GLU A 55 15.69 -3.88 -4.52
C GLU A 55 15.60 -4.42 -3.09
N LEU A 56 14.50 -5.09 -2.70
CA LEU A 56 14.41 -5.73 -1.37
C LEU A 56 13.93 -7.19 -1.40
N SER A 57 14.10 -7.85 -2.54
CA SER A 57 14.03 -9.31 -2.67
C SER A 57 15.43 -9.91 -2.84
N ALA A 58 16.29 -9.75 -1.83
CA ALA A 58 17.57 -10.45 -1.69
C ALA A 58 17.79 -10.89 -0.25
#